data_AF-A0A556QT33-F1
#
_entry.id   AF-A0A556QT33-F1
#
_cell.length_a   1.000
_cell.length_b   1.000
_cell.length_c   1.000
_cell.angle_alpha   90.00
_cell.angle_beta   90.00
_cell.angle_gamma   90.00
#
_symmetry.space_group_name_H-M   'P 1'
#
loop_
_entity.id
_entity.type
_entity.pdbx_description
1 polymer ?
#
loop_
_entity_poly.entity_id
_entity_poly.type
_entity_poly.pdbx_seq_one_letter_code
_entity_poly.pdbx_strand_id
1 'polypeptide(L)'
;MAFATFNIKGYQKGLIGIGKHIDRSCKEAKKTGVFEDEEEKSLNSELGLHIDPSRTHLNEEWVNTGGKSLSELVDQRISEGYKLSKAIRSDAVKSLGLVMTGSHDRMKEIESNEKLFESWKKANWDFSCGAFGGERNIVRFSIHRDERTPHIHCVVVPITPDGRLSAKHYRHGTVKLQGYQSRYAEAMAPFGLERGIEVSLTSRKHTISKKVSIKLKGR
;
A
#
# COMPACT_ATOMS: atom_id res chain seq x y z
N MET A 1 -14.93 18.79 -5.04
CA MET A 1 -13.51 18.52 -5.34
C MET A 1 -13.14 17.17 -4.75
N ALA A 2 -12.53 16.28 -5.54
CA ALA A 2 -12.11 14.96 -5.13
C ALA A 2 -10.59 14.83 -5.30
N PHE A 3 -9.90 14.18 -4.36
CA PHE A 3 -8.44 14.16 -4.31
C PHE A 3 -7.89 12.75 -4.48
N ALA A 4 -6.81 12.63 -5.24
CA ALA A 4 -5.99 11.43 -5.29
C ALA A 4 -5.21 11.27 -3.97
N THR A 5 -5.21 10.06 -3.42
CA THR A 5 -4.47 9.73 -2.20
C THR A 5 -3.45 8.64 -2.48
N PHE A 6 -2.17 8.96 -2.24
CA PHE A 6 -1.05 8.05 -2.36
C PHE A 6 -0.18 8.11 -1.12
N ASN A 7 0.08 6.96 -0.50
CA ASN A 7 0.99 6.85 0.64
C ASN A 7 2.03 5.77 0.39
N ILE A 8 3.25 5.99 0.90
CA ILE A 8 4.37 5.05 0.82
C ILE A 8 4.96 4.83 2.21
N LYS A 9 5.02 3.57 2.66
CA LYS A 9 5.61 3.15 3.93
C LYS A 9 6.71 2.12 3.67
N GLY A 10 7.84 2.25 4.37
CA GLY A 10 8.90 1.24 4.32
C GLY A 10 8.74 0.22 5.45
N TYR A 11 8.97 -1.06 5.14
CA TYR A 11 8.91 -2.17 6.09
C TYR A 11 10.31 -2.79 6.26
N GLN A 12 10.84 -2.70 7.48
CA GLN A 12 12.00 -3.48 7.93
C GLN A 12 11.54 -4.82 8.52
N LYS A 13 10.44 -4.77 9.28
CA LYS A 13 9.72 -5.86 9.93
C LYS A 13 8.22 -5.70 9.69
N GLY A 14 7.39 -6.59 10.26
CA GLY A 14 5.93 -6.47 10.20
C GLY A 14 5.28 -6.92 8.89
N LEU A 15 6.03 -7.60 8.02
CA LEU A 15 5.51 -8.17 6.76
C LEU A 15 4.41 -9.22 7.01
N ILE A 16 4.48 -9.93 8.14
CA ILE A 16 3.47 -10.91 8.52
C ILE A 16 2.13 -10.24 8.78
N GLY A 17 2.10 -9.16 9.58
CA GLY A 17 0.87 -8.44 9.91
C GLY A 17 0.19 -7.82 8.69
N ILE A 18 0.96 -7.10 7.86
CA ILE A 18 0.41 -6.51 6.63
C ILE A 18 0.01 -7.59 5.61
N GLY A 19 0.76 -8.70 5.51
CA GLY A 19 0.39 -9.84 4.68
C GLY A 19 -0.94 -10.45 5.09
N LYS A 20 -1.12 -10.73 6.40
CA LYS A 20 -2.38 -11.24 6.94
C LYS A 20 -3.56 -10.30 6.71
N HIS A 21 -3.33 -8.99 6.83
CA HIS A 21 -4.36 -7.99 6.51
C HIS A 21 -4.73 -8.00 5.02
N ILE A 22 -3.74 -8.04 4.11
CA ILE A 22 -3.96 -8.12 2.67
C ILE A 22 -4.76 -9.37 2.30
N ASP A 23 -4.40 -10.51 2.89
CA ASP A 23 -5.03 -11.81 2.61
C ASP A 23 -6.36 -12.03 3.32
N ARG A 24 -6.79 -11.09 4.16
CA ARG A 24 -7.93 -11.27 5.08
C ARG A 24 -7.81 -12.55 5.91
N SER A 25 -6.58 -13.01 6.15
CA SER A 25 -6.26 -14.22 6.92
C SER A 25 -6.06 -13.93 8.41
N CYS A 26 -6.39 -12.71 8.86
CA CYS A 26 -6.61 -12.36 10.26
C CYS A 26 -7.89 -13.03 10.84
N LYS A 27 -8.06 -14.35 10.66
CA LYS A 27 -9.05 -15.11 11.45
C LYS A 27 -8.45 -15.32 12.83
N GLU A 28 -9.23 -14.90 13.84
CA GLU A 28 -8.99 -14.98 15.29
C GLU A 28 -7.52 -15.13 15.69
N ALA A 29 -6.94 -14.06 16.23
CA ALA A 29 -5.73 -14.16 17.01
C ALA A 29 -5.94 -15.19 18.13
N LYS A 30 -5.65 -16.46 17.88
CA LYS A 30 -5.41 -17.43 18.93
C LYS A 30 -4.23 -16.85 19.70
N LYS A 31 -4.48 -16.46 20.95
CA LYS A 31 -3.47 -16.08 21.93
C LYS A 31 -2.49 -17.24 22.07
N THR A 32 -1.48 -17.28 21.23
CA THR A 32 -0.37 -18.21 21.36
C THR A 32 0.93 -17.43 21.16
N GLY A 33 1.59 -17.14 22.26
CA GLY A 33 3.02 -16.83 22.27
C GLY A 33 3.38 -15.35 22.35
N VAL A 34 4.22 -15.05 23.34
CA VAL A 34 4.66 -13.73 23.78
C VAL A 34 5.71 -13.17 22.84
N PHE A 35 5.31 -12.49 21.76
CA PHE A 35 6.13 -11.50 21.04
C PHE A 35 5.20 -10.54 20.30
N GLU A 36 4.47 -9.72 21.07
CA GLU A 36 3.57 -8.71 20.52
C GLU A 36 4.38 -7.43 20.24
N ASP A 37 4.57 -7.10 18.96
CA ASP A 37 5.04 -5.77 18.57
C ASP A 37 3.86 -4.79 18.74
N GLU A 38 4.05 -3.71 19.50
CA GLU A 38 3.04 -2.67 19.72
C GLU A 38 2.55 -2.04 18.39
N GLU A 39 3.39 -2.05 17.35
CA GLU A 39 2.99 -1.65 15.99
C GLU A 39 1.97 -2.62 15.35
N GLU A 40 2.04 -3.91 15.67
CA GLU A 40 1.16 -4.97 15.13
C GLU A 40 -0.22 -4.96 15.81
N LYS A 41 -0.27 -4.64 17.11
CA LYS A 41 -1.52 -4.37 17.84
C LYS A 41 -2.25 -3.15 17.27
N SER A 42 -1.51 -2.09 16.90
CA SER A 42 -2.08 -0.90 16.27
C SER A 42 -2.72 -1.22 14.93
N LEU A 43 -2.00 -1.92 14.03
CA LEU A 43 -2.46 -2.23 12.67
C LEU A 43 -3.71 -3.15 12.63
N ASN A 44 -3.74 -4.21 13.44
CA ASN A 44 -4.91 -5.11 13.53
C ASN A 44 -6.12 -4.41 14.17
N SER A 45 -5.91 -3.54 15.16
CA SER A 45 -6.96 -2.67 15.73
C SER A 45 -7.38 -1.54 14.77
N GLU A 46 -6.54 -1.13 13.82
CA GLU A 46 -6.74 0.01 12.92
C GLU A 46 -7.48 -0.32 11.64
N LEU A 47 -7.37 -1.55 11.15
CA LEU A 47 -7.93 -1.97 9.86
C LEU A 47 -9.10 -2.96 10.01
N GLY A 48 -9.20 -3.66 11.14
CA GLY A 48 -10.26 -4.67 11.38
C GLY A 48 -11.64 -4.12 11.76
N LEU A 49 -11.81 -2.80 11.91
CA LEU A 49 -13.08 -2.23 12.39
C LEU A 49 -14.13 -1.98 11.28
N HIS A 50 -13.75 -2.08 10.01
CA HIS A 50 -14.62 -1.71 8.88
C HIS A 50 -14.54 -2.66 7.68
N ILE A 51 -14.15 -3.92 7.90
CA ILE A 51 -14.22 -4.96 6.88
C ILE A 51 -15.65 -5.51 6.86
N ASP A 52 -16.27 -5.54 5.68
CA ASP A 52 -17.54 -6.17 5.39
C ASP A 52 -17.29 -7.56 4.79
N PRO A 53 -17.41 -8.65 5.57
CA PRO A 53 -17.10 -10.00 5.09
C PRO A 53 -17.95 -10.42 3.90
N SER A 54 -19.14 -9.84 3.74
CA SER A 54 -20.02 -10.15 2.60
C SER A 54 -19.44 -9.67 1.28
N ARG A 55 -18.52 -8.68 1.31
CA ARG A 55 -17.89 -8.08 0.13
C ARG A 55 -16.46 -8.56 -0.12
N THR A 56 -15.86 -9.36 0.76
CA THR A 56 -14.47 -9.84 0.61
C THR A 56 -14.25 -10.62 -0.69
N HIS A 57 -15.27 -11.31 -1.20
CA HIS A 57 -15.22 -12.00 -2.50
C HIS A 57 -15.03 -11.06 -3.70
N LEU A 58 -15.24 -9.75 -3.51
CA LEU A 58 -15.01 -8.72 -4.54
C LEU A 58 -13.55 -8.25 -4.58
N ASN A 59 -12.74 -8.59 -3.57
CA ASN A 59 -11.33 -8.23 -3.55
C ASN A 59 -10.59 -8.96 -4.67
N GLU A 60 -9.57 -8.32 -5.23
CA GLU A 60 -8.77 -8.87 -6.32
C GLU A 60 -7.29 -8.88 -5.93
N GLU A 61 -6.55 -9.84 -6.46
CA GLU A 61 -5.09 -9.88 -6.39
C GLU A 61 -4.57 -10.06 -7.80
N TRP A 62 -3.72 -9.14 -8.26
CA TRP A 62 -3.19 -9.15 -9.63
C TRP A 62 -1.82 -9.83 -9.73
N VAL A 63 -1.14 -10.07 -8.60
CA VAL A 63 0.12 -10.82 -8.58
C VAL A 63 -0.15 -12.28 -8.22
N ASN A 64 0.33 -13.22 -9.03
CA ASN A 64 0.29 -14.63 -8.67
C ASN A 64 1.24 -14.91 -7.49
N THR A 65 0.67 -15.11 -6.31
CA THR A 65 1.42 -15.38 -5.07
C THR A 65 1.90 -16.82 -4.97
N GLY A 66 1.35 -17.76 -5.75
CA GLY A 66 1.63 -19.18 -5.63
C GLY A 66 1.38 -19.74 -4.23
N GLY A 67 0.47 -19.13 -3.45
CA GLY A 67 0.16 -19.52 -2.07
C GLY A 67 1.22 -19.11 -1.03
N LYS A 68 2.26 -18.38 -1.44
CA LYS A 68 3.32 -17.91 -0.53
C LYS A 68 2.84 -16.74 0.31
N SER A 69 3.35 -16.67 1.54
CA SER A 69 3.19 -15.50 2.39
C SER A 69 3.92 -14.27 1.82
N LEU A 70 3.54 -13.09 2.29
CA LEU A 70 4.21 -11.86 1.87
C LEU A 70 5.71 -11.86 2.19
N SER A 71 6.12 -12.44 3.33
CA SER A 71 7.54 -12.50 3.70
C SER A 71 8.30 -13.37 2.70
N GLU A 72 7.75 -14.53 2.34
CA GLU A 72 8.37 -15.44 1.38
C GLU A 72 8.49 -14.81 -0.01
N LEU A 73 7.46 -14.09 -0.47
CA LEU A 73 7.51 -13.36 -1.75
C LEU A 73 8.57 -12.25 -1.74
N VAL A 74 8.68 -11.50 -0.63
CA VAL A 74 9.71 -10.46 -0.47
C VAL A 74 11.11 -11.08 -0.46
N ASP A 75 11.33 -12.12 0.34
CA ASP A 75 12.62 -12.78 0.45
C ASP A 75 13.02 -13.47 -0.88
N GLN A 76 12.06 -14.07 -1.60
CA GLN A 76 12.28 -14.59 -2.95
C GLN A 76 12.71 -13.49 -3.93
N ARG A 77 11.97 -12.38 -3.99
CA ARG A 77 12.31 -11.31 -4.92
C ARG A 77 13.68 -10.68 -4.60
N ILE A 78 14.04 -10.61 -3.32
CA ILE A 78 15.37 -10.19 -2.87
C ILE A 78 16.44 -11.17 -3.37
N SER A 79 16.24 -12.48 -3.21
CA SER A 79 17.23 -13.48 -3.63
C SER A 79 17.46 -13.48 -5.15
N GLU A 80 16.42 -13.22 -5.93
CA GLU A 80 16.50 -13.10 -7.39
C GLU A 80 17.17 -11.80 -7.87
N GLY A 81 17.04 -10.71 -7.11
CA GLY A 81 17.39 -9.36 -7.54
C GLY A 81 18.68 -8.79 -6.98
N TYR A 82 19.08 -9.25 -5.80
CA TYR A 82 20.21 -8.70 -5.09
C TYR A 82 21.52 -9.26 -5.65
N LYS A 83 22.39 -8.39 -6.15
CA LYS A 83 23.60 -8.78 -6.89
C LYS A 83 24.91 -8.50 -6.14
N LEU A 84 24.84 -7.87 -4.96
CA LEU A 84 26.04 -7.57 -4.20
C LEU A 84 26.51 -8.81 -3.41
N SER A 85 27.82 -8.96 -3.27
CA SER A 85 28.44 -10.02 -2.46
C SER A 85 28.30 -9.80 -0.94
N LYS A 86 27.93 -8.59 -0.52
CA LYS A 86 27.78 -8.25 0.91
C LYS A 86 26.44 -8.71 1.43
N ALA A 87 26.40 -9.22 2.65
CA ALA A 87 25.16 -9.52 3.35
C ALA A 87 24.25 -8.28 3.43
N ILE A 88 22.94 -8.50 3.31
CA ILE A 88 21.94 -7.47 3.51
C ILE A 88 21.90 -7.13 4.99
N ARG A 89 21.99 -5.83 5.31
CA ARG A 89 21.90 -5.32 6.69
C ARG A 89 20.58 -5.76 7.35
N SER A 90 20.63 -6.12 8.63
CA SER A 90 19.46 -6.63 9.38
C SER A 90 18.33 -5.61 9.54
N ASP A 91 18.67 -4.32 9.51
CA ASP A 91 17.73 -3.19 9.56
C ASP A 91 17.45 -2.59 8.16
N ALA A 92 17.71 -3.35 7.09
CA ALA A 92 17.32 -2.95 5.75
C ALA A 92 15.80 -2.85 5.66
N VAL A 93 15.31 -1.80 5.00
CA VAL A 93 13.92 -1.77 4.56
C VAL A 93 13.81 -2.78 3.41
N LYS A 94 13.17 -3.91 3.68
CA LYS A 94 13.01 -5.03 2.75
C LYS A 94 11.93 -4.80 1.71
N SER A 95 10.89 -4.04 2.05
CA SER A 95 9.83 -3.70 1.10
C SER A 95 9.24 -2.31 1.36
N LEU A 96 8.51 -1.82 0.37
CA LEU A 96 7.72 -0.60 0.39
C LEU A 96 6.25 -0.99 0.20
N GLY A 97 5.38 -0.62 1.13
CA GLY A 97 3.94 -0.72 0.94
C GLY A 97 3.40 0.62 0.42
N LEU A 98 2.63 0.53 -0.65
CA LEU A 98 1.94 1.63 -1.29
C LEU A 98 0.45 1.46 -1.00
N VAL A 99 -0.20 2.55 -0.61
CA VAL A 99 -1.65 2.63 -0.51
C VAL A 99 -2.14 3.68 -1.49
N MET A 100 -3.02 3.26 -2.39
CA MET A 100 -3.56 4.08 -3.49
C MET A 100 -5.08 4.10 -3.43
N THR A 101 -5.67 5.29 -3.33
CA THR A 101 -7.12 5.51 -3.26
C THR A 101 -7.44 6.96 -3.65
N GLY A 102 -8.66 7.40 -3.39
CA GLY A 102 -9.11 8.78 -3.57
C GLY A 102 -10.20 9.18 -2.57
N SER A 103 -10.80 10.35 -2.79
CA SER A 103 -11.97 10.80 -2.02
C SER A 103 -13.10 9.78 -2.08
N HIS A 104 -13.71 9.49 -0.92
CA HIS A 104 -14.68 8.41 -0.74
C HIS A 104 -15.80 8.40 -1.80
N ASP A 105 -16.57 9.49 -1.91
CA ASP A 105 -17.73 9.54 -2.81
C ASP A 105 -17.31 9.28 -4.26
N ARG A 106 -16.21 9.91 -4.69
CA ARG A 106 -15.68 9.72 -6.04
C ARG A 106 -15.19 8.29 -6.28
N MET A 107 -14.58 7.64 -5.29
CA MET A 107 -14.17 6.24 -5.41
C MET A 107 -15.37 5.29 -5.50
N LYS A 108 -16.50 5.60 -4.84
CA LYS A 108 -17.73 4.80 -4.96
C LYS A 108 -18.38 4.97 -6.33
N GLU A 109 -18.32 6.18 -6.92
CA GLU A 109 -18.74 6.42 -8.31
C GLU A 109 -17.84 5.70 -9.32
N ILE A 110 -16.53 5.67 -9.08
CA ILE A 110 -15.59 4.91 -9.93
C ILE A 110 -15.90 3.41 -9.83
N GLU A 111 -16.08 2.87 -8.62
CA GLU A 111 -16.40 1.46 -8.37
C GLU A 111 -17.73 1.02 -8.99
N SER A 112 -18.74 1.90 -9.06
CA SER A 112 -20.05 1.56 -9.63
C SER A 112 -20.05 1.47 -11.16
N ASN A 113 -19.00 1.97 -11.82
CA ASN A 113 -18.82 1.87 -13.27
C ASN A 113 -17.65 0.92 -13.58
N GLU A 114 -17.96 -0.30 -14.01
CA GLU A 114 -16.97 -1.35 -14.27
C GLU A 114 -15.82 -0.90 -15.18
N LYS A 115 -16.11 -0.27 -16.33
CA LYS A 115 -15.07 0.20 -17.26
C LYS A 115 -14.16 1.24 -16.63
N LEU A 116 -14.74 2.15 -15.85
CA LEU A 116 -13.99 3.19 -15.16
C LEU A 116 -13.14 2.61 -14.02
N PHE A 117 -13.67 1.63 -13.28
CA PHE A 117 -12.96 0.93 -12.22
C PHE A 117 -11.79 0.10 -12.76
N GLU A 118 -11.98 -0.66 -13.85
CA GLU A 118 -10.90 -1.38 -14.54
C GLU A 118 -9.79 -0.43 -15.01
N SER A 119 -10.19 0.68 -15.63
CA SER A 119 -9.24 1.70 -16.07
C SER A 119 -8.46 2.30 -14.89
N TRP A 120 -9.13 2.51 -13.75
CA TRP A 120 -8.51 3.02 -12.53
C TRP A 120 -7.50 2.01 -11.95
N LYS A 121 -7.86 0.73 -11.85
CA LYS A 121 -6.95 -0.32 -11.39
C LYS A 121 -5.72 -0.41 -12.29
N LYS A 122 -5.91 -0.39 -13.61
CA LYS A 122 -4.80 -0.43 -14.58
C LYS A 122 -3.88 0.78 -14.47
N ALA A 123 -4.44 1.98 -14.34
CA ALA A 123 -3.62 3.20 -14.17
C ALA A 123 -2.76 3.14 -12.90
N ASN A 124 -3.26 2.54 -11.82
CA ASN A 124 -2.49 2.33 -10.58
C ASN A 124 -1.39 1.27 -10.74
N TRP A 125 -1.63 0.21 -11.49
CA TRP A 125 -0.61 -0.78 -11.86
C TRP A 125 0.50 -0.14 -12.69
N ASP A 126 0.14 0.56 -13.76
CA ASP A 126 1.08 1.23 -14.67
C ASP A 126 1.92 2.26 -13.91
N PHE A 127 1.29 3.08 -13.04
CA PHE A 127 2.00 4.01 -12.17
C PHE A 127 3.00 3.29 -11.27
N SER A 128 2.59 2.21 -10.60
CA SER A 128 3.44 1.44 -9.69
C SER A 128 4.64 0.85 -10.43
N CYS A 129 4.42 0.25 -11.61
CA CYS A 129 5.47 -0.32 -12.44
C CYS A 129 6.48 0.73 -12.89
N GLY A 130 5.99 1.85 -13.44
CA GLY A 130 6.86 2.93 -13.93
C GLY A 130 7.64 3.63 -12.81
N ALA A 131 7.07 3.71 -11.61
CA ALA A 131 7.65 4.44 -10.49
C ALA A 131 8.62 3.63 -9.62
N PHE A 132 8.50 2.30 -9.61
CA PHE A 132 9.16 1.43 -8.62
C PHE A 132 9.97 0.26 -9.21
N GLY A 133 10.48 0.41 -10.43
CA GLY A 133 11.43 -0.54 -11.01
C GLY A 133 10.77 -1.73 -11.74
N GLY A 134 9.57 -1.51 -12.26
CA GLY A 134 8.83 -2.45 -13.09
C GLY A 134 8.05 -3.50 -12.32
N GLU A 135 7.31 -4.31 -13.06
CA GLU A 135 6.43 -5.38 -12.54
C GLU A 135 7.17 -6.36 -11.63
N ARG A 136 8.43 -6.68 -11.96
CA ARG A 136 9.24 -7.61 -11.16
C ARG A 136 9.44 -7.14 -9.73
N ASN A 137 9.43 -5.84 -9.46
CA ASN A 137 9.57 -5.35 -8.09
C ASN A 137 8.26 -5.41 -7.31
N ILE A 138 7.11 -5.58 -7.97
CA ILE A 138 5.80 -5.66 -7.34
C ILE A 138 5.53 -7.12 -6.95
N VAL A 139 5.53 -7.39 -5.65
CA VAL A 139 5.25 -8.73 -5.11
C VAL A 139 3.80 -8.91 -4.65
N ARG A 140 3.05 -7.81 -4.55
CA ARG A 140 1.61 -7.79 -4.29
C ARG A 140 0.95 -6.61 -4.96
N PHE A 141 -0.25 -6.82 -5.46
CA PHE A 141 -1.14 -5.77 -5.91
C PHE A 141 -2.58 -6.20 -5.64
N SER A 142 -3.05 -5.90 -4.43
CA SER A 142 -4.37 -6.30 -3.94
C SER A 142 -5.33 -5.12 -3.92
N ILE A 143 -6.50 -5.31 -4.51
CA ILE A 143 -7.59 -4.36 -4.57
C ILE A 143 -8.58 -4.74 -3.47
N HIS A 144 -8.77 -3.88 -2.48
CA HIS A 144 -9.74 -4.09 -1.40
C HIS A 144 -11.00 -3.26 -1.65
N ARG A 145 -12.14 -3.94 -1.67
CA ARG A 145 -13.48 -3.38 -1.89
C ARG A 145 -14.43 -3.66 -0.72
N ASP A 146 -14.00 -4.51 0.20
CA ASP A 146 -14.71 -4.89 1.41
C ASP A 146 -14.57 -3.89 2.56
N GLU A 147 -13.90 -2.77 2.35
CA GLU A 147 -13.83 -1.67 3.30
C GLU A 147 -14.69 -0.47 2.87
N ARG A 148 -14.66 0.61 3.66
CA ARG A 148 -15.44 1.83 3.42
C ARG A 148 -15.16 2.44 2.04
N THR A 149 -13.90 2.53 1.64
CA THR A 149 -13.49 3.11 0.35
C THR A 149 -12.60 2.12 -0.39
N PRO A 150 -12.88 1.84 -1.68
CA PRO A 150 -12.00 1.02 -2.51
C PRO A 150 -10.57 1.57 -2.50
N HIS A 151 -9.60 0.70 -2.28
CA HIS A 151 -8.19 1.08 -2.24
C HIS A 151 -7.30 -0.09 -2.65
N ILE A 152 -6.07 0.23 -3.03
CA ILE A 152 -5.07 -0.75 -3.45
C ILE A 152 -3.95 -0.79 -2.43
N HIS A 153 -3.61 -2.01 -2.01
CA HIS A 153 -2.36 -2.34 -1.35
C HIS A 153 -1.38 -2.91 -2.38
N CYS A 154 -0.32 -2.16 -2.68
CA CYS A 154 0.77 -2.63 -3.52
C CYS A 154 2.04 -2.79 -2.68
N VAL A 155 2.70 -3.95 -2.75
CA VAL A 155 3.97 -4.18 -2.04
C VAL A 155 5.10 -4.33 -3.05
N VAL A 156 6.13 -3.52 -2.86
CA VAL A 156 7.29 -3.41 -3.74
C VAL A 156 8.55 -3.82 -2.99
N VAL A 157 9.38 -4.68 -3.57
CA VAL A 157 10.76 -4.90 -3.12
C VAL A 157 11.67 -3.90 -3.83
N PRO A 158 12.37 -3.00 -3.11
CA PRO A 158 13.11 -1.90 -3.70
C PRO A 158 14.49 -2.34 -4.22
N ILE A 159 14.50 -3.31 -5.16
CA ILE A 159 15.69 -3.67 -5.93
C ILE A 159 15.93 -2.56 -6.95
N THR A 160 17.13 -1.99 -6.93
CA THR A 160 17.56 -0.94 -7.86
C THR A 160 18.11 -1.55 -9.15
N PRO A 161 18.20 -0.77 -10.25
CA PRO A 161 18.74 -1.28 -11.52
C PRO A 161 20.17 -1.85 -11.41
N ASP A 162 20.99 -1.29 -10.52
CA ASP A 162 22.34 -1.77 -10.20
C ASP A 162 22.37 -2.97 -9.23
N GLY A 163 21.22 -3.56 -8.90
CA GLY A 163 21.11 -4.80 -8.13
C GLY A 163 21.25 -4.64 -6.61
N ARG A 164 21.05 -3.44 -6.07
CA ARG A 164 21.05 -3.20 -4.62
C ARG A 164 19.63 -3.28 -4.05
N LEU A 165 19.51 -3.61 -2.78
CA LEU A 165 18.27 -3.42 -2.03
C LEU A 165 18.32 -2.03 -1.37
N SER A 166 17.58 -1.05 -1.92
CA SER A 166 17.64 0.34 -1.44
C SER A 166 16.30 1.05 -1.51
N ALA A 167 15.57 1.04 -0.39
CA ALA A 167 14.40 1.90 -0.22
C ALA A 167 14.75 3.38 -0.42
N LYS A 168 15.95 3.81 -0.03
CA LYS A 168 16.40 5.21 -0.21
C LYS A 168 16.41 5.62 -1.68
N HIS A 169 16.77 4.72 -2.59
CA HIS A 169 16.73 5.01 -4.03
C HIS A 169 15.33 5.49 -4.47
N TYR A 170 14.28 4.83 -3.96
CA TYR A 170 12.90 5.13 -4.32
C TYR A 170 12.27 6.24 -3.47
N ARG A 171 12.49 6.30 -2.15
CA ARG A 171 11.72 7.21 -1.26
C ARG A 171 12.53 8.25 -0.49
N HIS A 172 13.80 8.46 -0.81
CA HIS A 172 14.62 9.45 -0.10
C HIS A 172 14.39 10.87 -0.62
N GLY A 173 14.14 11.80 0.30
CA GLY A 173 14.02 13.23 0.03
C GLY A 173 12.59 13.71 -0.21
N THR A 174 12.27 14.88 0.34
CA THR A 174 10.94 15.51 0.25
C THR A 174 10.55 15.81 -1.20
N VAL A 175 11.49 16.30 -2.02
CA VAL A 175 11.25 16.62 -3.44
C VAL A 175 10.76 15.40 -4.21
N LYS A 176 11.37 14.23 -3.98
CA LYS A 176 10.96 12.99 -4.65
C LYS A 176 9.55 12.56 -4.21
N LEU A 177 9.25 12.67 -2.92
CA LEU A 177 7.92 12.36 -2.39
C LEU A 177 6.83 13.30 -2.93
N GLN A 178 7.11 14.60 -3.02
CA GLN A 178 6.24 15.59 -3.66
C GLN A 178 6.07 15.30 -5.16
N GLY A 179 7.14 14.87 -5.83
CA GLY A 179 7.11 14.43 -7.22
C GLY A 179 6.22 13.20 -7.42
N TYR A 180 6.18 12.25 -6.48
CA TYR A 180 5.21 11.15 -6.53
C TYR A 180 3.79 11.64 -6.37
N GLN A 181 3.50 12.54 -5.43
CA GLN A 181 2.14 13.08 -5.26
C GLN A 181 1.63 13.78 -6.53
N SER A 182 2.49 14.53 -7.19
CA SER A 182 2.14 15.27 -8.41
C SER A 182 1.91 14.34 -9.60
N ARG A 183 2.85 13.42 -9.86
CA ARG A 183 2.68 12.41 -10.94
C ARG A 183 1.52 11.45 -10.69
N TYR A 184 1.27 11.09 -9.44
CA TYR A 184 0.11 10.26 -9.10
C TYR A 184 -1.19 11.00 -9.36
N ALA A 185 -1.28 12.29 -9.01
CA ALA A 185 -2.43 13.11 -9.33
C ALA A 185 -2.65 13.25 -10.84
N GLU A 186 -1.58 13.43 -11.62
CA GLU A 186 -1.66 13.44 -13.10
C GLU A 186 -2.22 12.13 -13.65
N ALA A 187 -1.72 10.99 -13.16
CA ALA A 187 -2.22 9.67 -13.55
C ALA A 187 -3.69 9.46 -13.15
N MET A 188 -4.14 10.09 -12.06
CA MET A 188 -5.49 9.96 -11.53
C MET A 188 -6.47 11.03 -12.07
N ALA A 189 -5.99 12.05 -12.79
CA ALA A 189 -6.80 13.12 -13.35
C ALA A 189 -7.94 12.64 -14.28
N PRO A 190 -7.75 11.62 -15.16
CA PRO A 190 -8.85 11.08 -15.97
C PRO A 190 -10.02 10.52 -15.15
N PHE A 191 -9.77 10.19 -13.88
CA PHE A 191 -10.78 9.69 -12.95
C PHE A 191 -11.43 10.82 -12.14
N GLY A 192 -11.13 12.09 -12.41
CA GLY A 192 -11.67 13.24 -11.67
C GLY A 192 -11.06 13.37 -10.27
N LEU A 193 -9.84 12.87 -10.07
CA LEU A 193 -9.11 12.97 -8.81
C LEU A 193 -7.94 13.94 -8.96
N GLU A 194 -7.91 14.96 -8.11
CA GLU A 194 -6.94 16.05 -8.17
C GLU A 194 -5.81 15.88 -7.16
N ARG A 195 -4.75 16.68 -7.31
CA ARG A 195 -3.63 16.70 -6.36
C ARG A 195 -4.09 17.22 -5.00
N GLY A 196 -3.70 16.52 -3.94
CA GLY A 196 -3.88 17.02 -2.57
C GLY A 196 -3.18 18.37 -2.35
N ILE A 197 -3.78 19.21 -1.52
CA ILE A 197 -3.20 20.50 -1.14
C ILE A 197 -1.95 20.27 -0.28
N GLU A 198 -0.89 21.03 -0.54
CA GLU A 198 0.39 20.84 0.13
C GLU A 198 0.31 20.98 1.65
N VAL A 199 1.16 20.23 2.34
CA VAL A 199 1.24 20.26 3.81
C VAL A 199 1.67 21.63 4.33
N SER A 200 2.49 22.36 3.57
CA SER A 200 2.87 23.76 3.87
C SER A 200 1.67 24.69 3.98
N LEU A 201 0.59 24.41 3.24
CA LEU A 201 -0.63 25.21 3.22
C LEU A 201 -1.72 24.64 4.13
N THR A 202 -1.72 23.34 4.40
CA THR A 202 -2.81 22.68 5.16
C THR A 202 -2.46 22.30 6.60
N SER A 203 -1.16 22.28 6.95
CA SER A 203 -0.66 21.75 8.23
C SER A 203 -1.16 20.33 8.58
N ARG A 204 -1.66 19.57 7.59
CA ARG A 204 -2.19 18.22 7.79
C ARG A 204 -1.05 17.26 8.10
N LYS A 205 -1.14 16.58 9.25
CA LYS A 205 -0.24 15.48 9.61
C LYS A 205 -0.86 14.15 9.17
N HIS A 206 -0.03 13.27 8.59
CA HIS A 206 -0.46 11.89 8.36
C HIS A 206 -0.95 11.31 9.68
N THR A 207 -2.19 10.84 9.67
CA THR A 207 -2.86 10.33 10.85
C THR A 207 -3.30 8.92 10.50
N ILE A 208 -3.02 7.97 11.40
CA ILE A 208 -3.37 6.58 11.19
C ILE A 208 -4.90 6.41 11.35
N SER A 209 -5.50 5.45 10.63
CA SER A 209 -6.95 5.34 10.41
C SER A 209 -7.81 5.46 11.67
N LYS A 210 -7.39 4.87 12.80
CA LYS A 210 -8.12 4.92 14.09
C LYS A 210 -8.31 6.34 14.62
N LYS A 211 -7.30 7.21 14.50
CA LYS A 211 -7.37 8.60 14.97
C LYS A 211 -8.26 9.48 14.09
N VAL A 212 -8.45 9.14 12.81
CA VAL A 212 -9.39 9.84 11.91
C VAL A 212 -10.83 9.56 12.33
N SER A 213 -11.17 8.29 12.60
CA SER A 213 -12.52 7.88 13.03
C SER A 213 -12.93 8.48 14.38
N ILE A 214 -12.01 8.62 15.34
CA ILE A 214 -12.29 9.25 16.64
C ILE A 214 -12.58 10.75 16.47
N LYS A 215 -11.85 11.43 15.58
CA LYS A 215 -12.01 12.88 15.35
C LYS A 215 -13.33 13.24 14.64
N LEU A 216 -13.89 12.30 13.88
CA LEU A 216 -15.19 12.46 13.21
C LEU A 216 -16.38 12.15 14.13
N LYS A 217 -16.19 11.31 15.16
CA LYS A 217 -17.24 10.97 16.14
C LYS A 217 -17.41 11.99 17.28
N GLY A 218 -16.47 12.93 17.42
CA GLY A 218 -16.51 14.00 18.42
C GLY A 218 -17.01 15.34 17.87
N ARG A 219 -17.74 15.32 16.76
CA ARG A 219 -18.41 16.48 16.15
C ARG A 219 -19.88 16.21 15.98
#